data_AF-A0A0S8A316-F1
#
_entry.id   AF-A0A0S8A316-F1
#
_cell.length_a   1.000
_cell.length_b   1.000
_cell.length_c   1.000
_cell.angle_alpha   90.00
_cell.angle_beta   90.00
_cell.angle_gamma   90.00
#
_symmetry.space_group_name_H-M   'P 1'
#
loop_
_entity.id
_entity.type
_entity.pdbx_description
1 polymer ?
#
loop_
_entity_poly.entity_id
_entity_poly.type
_entity_poly.pdbx_seq_one_letter_code
_entity_poly.pdbx_strand_id
1 'polypeptide(L)'
;MKNFNSKNVHLSLRELVIPFKVSFKHASAERSVTESVLVEAKTSDGEVGYGESCPRSYVTGETVSSVKAFFSQHQKDIEKKITDIEAMKEWMAKHHKKLDDNPAAWCAIELALLDVFAKEQYVSVEQLLGLPPIDGGFTYSAVLGDSGDAVFSQQYQQYRSVGFTDFKIKLSGNLERDQRKLSVLKNDDCGKLRVRFDANNLWQDVGEASKYLTKLNYPFYAIEEPLVSKDIAEFAKLAEQINSKVILDESLTSPSQMALLEISDP
;
A
#
# COMPACT_ATOMS: atom_id res chain seq x y z
N MET A 1 -6.56 35.05 -10.46
CA MET A 1 -6.43 33.68 -10.98
C MET A 1 -6.00 33.77 -12.43
N LYS A 2 -4.81 33.28 -12.78
CA LYS A 2 -4.42 33.17 -14.19
C LYS A 2 -5.34 32.13 -14.82
N ASN A 3 -6.08 32.51 -15.86
CA ASN A 3 -6.74 31.56 -16.74
C ASN A 3 -5.65 30.74 -17.42
N PHE A 4 -5.33 29.57 -16.87
CA PHE A 4 -4.54 28.58 -17.59
C PHE A 4 -5.45 28.04 -18.69
N ASN A 5 -5.19 28.46 -19.93
CA ASN A 5 -5.74 27.74 -21.07
C ASN A 5 -5.34 26.27 -20.91
N SER A 6 -6.33 25.38 -20.87
CA SER A 6 -6.16 23.93 -20.82
C SER A 6 -5.05 23.51 -21.81
N LYS A 7 -3.88 23.16 -21.28
CA LYS A 7 -2.79 22.64 -22.09
C LYS A 7 -3.03 21.17 -22.32
N ASN A 8 -2.82 20.72 -23.55
CA ASN A 8 -2.94 19.31 -23.87
C ASN A 8 -1.78 18.55 -23.20
N VAL A 9 -2.13 17.48 -22.50
CA VAL A 9 -1.18 16.53 -21.91
C VAL A 9 -1.08 15.32 -22.83
N HIS A 10 0.13 14.84 -23.05
CA HIS A 10 0.40 13.56 -23.68
C HIS A 10 0.91 12.58 -22.64
N LEU A 11 0.29 11.41 -22.55
CA LEU A 11 0.66 10.33 -21.66
C LEU A 11 1.51 9.30 -22.40
N SER A 12 2.51 8.75 -21.74
CA SER A 12 3.21 7.55 -22.21
C SER A 12 3.44 6.57 -21.05
N LEU A 13 3.52 5.28 -21.35
CA LEU A 13 3.69 4.23 -20.34
C LEU A 13 4.91 3.37 -20.68
N ARG A 14 5.74 3.09 -19.68
CA ARG A 14 6.85 2.14 -19.76
C ARG A 14 6.84 1.16 -18.59
N GLU A 15 7.35 -0.04 -18.83
CA GLU A 15 7.64 -0.99 -17.76
C GLU A 15 8.95 -0.62 -17.07
N LEU A 16 9.00 -0.80 -15.76
CA LEU A 16 10.18 -0.56 -14.95
C LEU A 16 10.57 -1.87 -14.26
N VAL A 17 11.72 -2.42 -14.68
CA VAL A 17 12.28 -3.66 -14.16
C VAL A 17 13.57 -3.34 -13.41
N ILE A 18 13.47 -3.24 -12.07
CA ILE A 18 14.58 -2.98 -11.15
C ILE A 18 14.81 -4.27 -10.34
N PRO A 19 16.03 -4.84 -10.37
CA PRO A 19 16.35 -6.02 -9.57
C PRO A 19 16.44 -5.69 -8.08
N PHE A 20 15.91 -6.55 -7.23
CA PHE A 20 16.05 -6.41 -5.77
C PHE A 20 17.41 -6.92 -5.29
N LYS A 21 17.98 -6.25 -4.28
CA LYS A 21 19.22 -6.70 -3.61
C LYS A 21 19.01 -7.98 -2.79
N VAL A 22 17.79 -8.22 -2.30
CA VAL A 22 17.35 -9.41 -1.55
C VAL A 22 15.92 -9.72 -1.99
N SER A 23 15.58 -10.99 -2.21
CA SER A 23 14.21 -11.36 -2.57
C SER A 23 13.23 -11.01 -1.45
N PHE A 24 12.06 -10.51 -1.83
CA PHE A 24 10.98 -10.20 -0.89
C PHE A 24 9.96 -11.34 -0.91
N LYS A 25 9.67 -11.91 0.26
CA LYS A 25 8.76 -13.05 0.42
C LYS A 25 7.73 -12.81 1.52
N HIS A 26 6.48 -13.17 1.23
CA HIS A 26 5.38 -13.24 2.18
C HIS A 26 4.51 -14.48 1.89
N ALA A 27 3.44 -14.70 2.68
CA ALA A 27 2.63 -15.91 2.59
C ALA A 27 2.03 -16.16 1.19
N SER A 28 1.74 -15.08 0.45
CA SER A 28 1.02 -15.14 -0.84
C SER A 28 1.92 -14.99 -2.07
N ALA A 29 3.19 -14.56 -1.94
CA ALA A 29 4.10 -14.39 -3.08
C ALA A 29 5.60 -14.26 -2.70
N GLU A 30 6.49 -14.48 -3.67
CA GLU A 30 7.93 -14.22 -3.60
C GLU A 30 8.41 -13.50 -4.87
N ARG A 31 9.28 -12.48 -4.74
CA ARG A 31 9.70 -11.59 -5.84
C ARG A 31 11.19 -11.24 -5.76
N SER A 32 11.86 -11.21 -6.92
CA SER A 32 13.28 -10.85 -7.08
C SER A 32 13.54 -9.62 -7.97
N VAL A 33 12.50 -9.12 -8.66
CA VAL A 33 12.53 -7.90 -9.49
C VAL A 33 11.22 -7.11 -9.29
N THR A 34 11.23 -5.82 -9.61
CA THR A 34 9.99 -5.02 -9.64
C THR A 34 9.08 -5.45 -10.79
N GLU A 35 7.79 -5.49 -10.51
CA GLU A 35 6.72 -5.45 -11.50
C GLU A 35 6.08 -4.07 -11.35
N SER A 36 6.72 -3.06 -11.95
CA SER A 36 6.29 -1.66 -11.89
C SER A 36 5.97 -1.14 -13.28
N VAL A 37 4.99 -0.25 -13.37
CA VAL A 37 4.76 0.59 -14.54
C VAL A 37 5.03 2.04 -14.17
N LEU A 38 5.60 2.79 -15.12
CA LEU A 38 5.78 4.22 -14.99
C LEU A 38 5.00 4.91 -16.11
N VAL A 39 4.15 5.85 -15.73
CA VAL A 39 3.46 6.76 -16.63
C VAL A 39 4.16 8.12 -16.59
N GLU A 40 4.41 8.68 -17.76
CA GLU A 40 4.89 10.03 -17.97
C GLU A 40 3.77 10.88 -18.55
N ALA A 41 3.49 12.04 -17.95
CA ALA A 41 2.55 13.03 -18.44
C ALA A 41 3.32 14.28 -18.89
N LYS A 42 3.26 14.60 -20.18
CA LYS A 42 4.01 15.71 -20.78
C LYS A 42 3.07 16.76 -21.35
N THR A 43 3.20 18.01 -20.91
CA THR A 43 2.44 19.14 -21.45
C THR A 43 3.04 19.64 -22.77
N SER A 44 2.26 20.40 -23.54
CA SER A 44 2.71 20.97 -24.81
C SER A 44 3.86 21.99 -24.68
N ASP A 45 4.07 22.58 -23.49
CA ASP A 45 5.19 23.48 -23.19
C ASP A 45 6.38 22.78 -22.51
N GLY A 46 6.29 21.46 -22.33
CA GLY A 46 7.44 20.62 -21.99
C GLY A 46 7.58 20.28 -20.51
N GLU A 47 6.64 20.67 -19.64
CA GLU A 47 6.59 20.17 -18.26
C GLU A 47 6.28 18.67 -18.26
N VAL A 48 6.87 17.95 -17.29
CA VAL A 48 6.77 16.49 -17.22
C VAL A 48 6.45 16.04 -15.80
N GLY A 49 5.34 15.32 -15.65
CA GLY A 49 4.94 14.61 -14.44
C GLY A 49 5.15 13.11 -14.55
N TYR A 50 5.38 12.46 -13.41
CA TYR A 50 5.61 11.03 -13.31
C TYR A 50 4.69 10.37 -12.29
N GLY A 51 4.21 9.19 -12.63
CA GLY A 51 3.46 8.33 -11.72
C GLY A 51 3.91 6.89 -11.86
N GLU A 52 4.04 6.21 -10.73
CA GLU A 52 4.43 4.80 -10.67
C GLU A 52 3.32 3.99 -10.03
N SER A 53 3.08 2.78 -10.53
CA SER A 53 2.32 1.79 -9.79
C SER A 53 2.90 0.39 -9.91
N CYS A 54 2.51 -0.44 -8.95
CA CYS A 54 2.99 -1.78 -8.76
C CYS A 54 1.79 -2.75 -8.83
N PRO A 55 1.36 -3.23 -10.01
CA PRO A 55 0.24 -4.16 -10.10
C PRO A 55 0.54 -5.45 -9.31
N ARG A 56 -0.46 -5.95 -8.59
CA ARG A 56 -0.36 -7.17 -7.77
C ARG A 56 -1.61 -8.01 -8.01
N SER A 57 -1.46 -9.12 -8.72
CA SER A 57 -2.59 -10.00 -9.04
C SER A 57 -3.30 -10.56 -7.80
N TYR A 58 -2.58 -10.77 -6.71
CA TYR A 58 -3.11 -11.25 -5.44
C TYR A 58 -3.70 -10.16 -4.53
N VAL A 59 -3.58 -8.87 -4.89
CA VAL A 59 -4.18 -7.74 -4.14
C VAL A 59 -5.22 -7.02 -4.99
N THR A 60 -4.80 -6.48 -6.13
CA THR A 60 -5.65 -5.67 -7.01
C THR A 60 -6.22 -6.45 -8.19
N GLY A 61 -5.84 -7.71 -8.38
CA GLY A 61 -6.21 -8.50 -9.56
C GLY A 61 -5.46 -8.10 -10.84
N GLU A 62 -4.58 -7.09 -10.77
CA GLU A 62 -3.90 -6.55 -11.95
C GLU A 62 -2.53 -7.19 -12.19
N THR A 63 -2.14 -7.18 -13.46
CA THR A 63 -0.80 -7.51 -13.96
C THR A 63 -0.27 -6.33 -14.77
N VAL A 64 1.03 -6.30 -15.05
CA VAL A 64 1.60 -5.28 -15.94
C VAL A 64 0.88 -5.24 -17.30
N SER A 65 0.51 -6.42 -17.83
CA SER A 65 -0.26 -6.54 -19.07
C SER A 65 -1.67 -5.94 -18.98
N SER A 66 -2.39 -6.17 -17.87
CA SER A 66 -3.74 -5.58 -17.70
C SER A 66 -3.67 -4.06 -17.54
N VAL A 67 -2.65 -3.55 -16.84
CA VAL A 67 -2.41 -2.10 -16.71
C VAL A 67 -2.13 -1.48 -18.09
N LYS A 68 -1.28 -2.11 -18.91
CA LYS A 68 -1.03 -1.66 -20.30
C LYS A 68 -2.30 -1.64 -21.16
N ALA A 69 -3.15 -2.65 -21.00
CA ALA A 69 -4.43 -2.74 -21.72
C ALA A 69 -5.38 -1.61 -21.29
N PHE A 70 -5.50 -1.36 -19.98
CA PHE A 70 -6.27 -0.24 -19.44
C PHE A 70 -5.75 1.09 -19.97
N PHE A 71 -4.44 1.33 -19.89
CA PHE A 71 -3.80 2.54 -20.38
C PHE A 71 -4.10 2.77 -21.87
N SER A 72 -3.86 1.76 -22.70
CA SER A 72 -4.10 1.85 -24.16
C SER A 72 -5.56 2.13 -24.51
N GLN A 73 -6.50 1.59 -23.72
CA GLN A 73 -7.93 1.79 -23.90
C GLN A 73 -8.35 3.23 -23.55
N HIS A 74 -7.76 3.83 -22.50
CA HIS A 74 -8.25 5.07 -21.92
C HIS A 74 -7.39 6.30 -22.22
N GLN A 75 -6.14 6.13 -22.66
CA GLN A 75 -5.17 7.21 -22.86
C GLN A 75 -5.77 8.41 -23.58
N LYS A 76 -6.30 8.23 -24.79
CA LYS A 76 -6.83 9.33 -25.60
C LYS A 76 -8.02 10.03 -24.97
N ASP A 77 -8.84 9.29 -24.23
CA ASP A 77 -10.00 9.86 -23.53
C ASP A 77 -9.54 10.70 -22.34
N ILE A 78 -8.57 10.21 -21.58
CA ILE A 78 -7.95 10.89 -20.44
C ILE A 78 -7.23 12.15 -20.91
N GLU A 79 -6.31 12.06 -21.89
CA GLU A 79 -5.57 13.20 -22.46
C GLU A 79 -6.51 14.30 -22.97
N LYS A 80 -7.69 13.92 -23.48
CA LYS A 80 -8.68 14.87 -24.01
C LYS A 80 -9.53 15.52 -22.93
N LYS A 81 -9.89 14.76 -21.88
CA LYS A 81 -10.91 15.20 -20.90
C LYS A 81 -10.33 15.70 -19.60
N ILE A 82 -9.17 15.21 -19.16
CA ILE A 82 -8.58 15.57 -17.87
C ILE A 82 -7.57 16.69 -18.09
N THR A 83 -8.03 17.92 -17.91
CA THR A 83 -7.26 19.14 -18.17
C THR A 83 -6.82 19.86 -16.89
N ASP A 84 -7.44 19.52 -15.77
CA ASP A 84 -7.17 20.02 -14.43
C ASP A 84 -7.74 19.04 -13.38
N ILE A 85 -7.64 19.42 -12.10
CA ILE A 85 -8.11 18.61 -10.96
C ILE A 85 -9.62 18.39 -10.97
N GLU A 86 -10.42 19.39 -11.35
CA GLU A 86 -11.88 19.25 -11.32
C GLU A 86 -12.34 18.33 -12.45
N ALA A 87 -11.77 18.48 -13.65
CA ALA A 87 -11.99 17.56 -14.76
C ALA A 87 -11.54 16.12 -14.43
N MET A 88 -10.45 15.96 -13.66
CA MET A 88 -10.01 14.66 -13.16
C MET A 88 -11.05 14.04 -12.24
N LYS A 89 -11.55 14.78 -11.25
CA LYS A 89 -12.60 14.33 -10.32
C LYS A 89 -13.89 13.94 -11.04
N GLU A 90 -14.34 14.75 -12.00
CA GLU A 90 -15.52 14.43 -12.82
C GLU A 90 -15.32 13.14 -13.63
N TRP A 91 -14.13 12.98 -14.23
CA TRP A 91 -13.79 11.78 -14.97
C TRP A 91 -13.77 10.55 -14.07
N MET A 92 -13.17 10.65 -12.87
CA MET A 92 -13.16 9.59 -11.86
C MET A 92 -14.57 9.20 -11.42
N ALA A 93 -15.43 10.18 -11.10
CA ALA A 93 -16.81 9.92 -10.69
C ALA A 93 -17.60 9.14 -11.76
N LYS A 94 -17.40 9.50 -13.04
CA LYS A 94 -18.04 8.83 -14.17
C LYS A 94 -17.52 7.40 -14.40
N HIS A 95 -16.27 7.12 -14.04
CA HIS A 95 -15.62 5.83 -14.29
C HIS A 95 -15.34 5.02 -13.02
N HIS A 96 -15.88 5.43 -11.86
CA HIS A 96 -15.53 4.89 -10.53
C HIS A 96 -15.47 3.36 -10.48
N LYS A 97 -16.48 2.65 -11.01
CA LYS A 97 -16.48 1.19 -11.02
C LYS A 97 -15.28 0.60 -11.76
N LYS A 98 -14.91 1.20 -12.90
CA LYS A 98 -13.78 0.74 -13.68
C LYS A 98 -12.45 1.05 -12.99
N LEU A 99 -12.38 2.15 -12.24
CA LEU A 99 -11.22 2.49 -11.43
C LEU A 99 -11.05 1.55 -10.25
N ASP A 100 -12.15 1.19 -9.59
CA ASP A 100 -12.17 0.18 -8.52
C ASP A 100 -11.70 -1.20 -9.02
N ASP A 101 -12.02 -1.54 -10.27
CA ASP A 101 -11.55 -2.78 -10.91
C ASP A 101 -10.08 -2.71 -11.40
N ASN A 102 -9.49 -1.51 -11.49
CA ASN A 102 -8.13 -1.28 -12.02
C ASN A 102 -7.33 -0.21 -11.22
N PRO A 103 -7.20 -0.36 -9.89
CA PRO A 103 -6.68 0.70 -9.04
C PRO A 103 -5.19 0.96 -9.29
N ALA A 104 -4.37 -0.05 -9.61
CA ALA A 104 -2.96 0.15 -9.93
C ALA A 104 -2.79 0.88 -11.27
N ALA A 105 -3.58 0.54 -12.29
CA ALA A 105 -3.53 1.24 -13.57
C ALA A 105 -3.87 2.73 -13.40
N TRP A 106 -4.93 3.02 -12.64
CA TRP A 106 -5.33 4.40 -12.37
C TRP A 106 -4.29 5.14 -11.54
N CYS A 107 -3.77 4.54 -10.47
CA CYS A 107 -2.76 5.14 -9.60
C CYS A 107 -1.55 5.67 -10.38
N ALA A 108 -1.01 4.91 -11.34
CA ALA A 108 0.12 5.39 -12.14
C ALA A 108 -0.25 6.61 -13.00
N ILE A 109 -1.46 6.64 -13.57
CA ILE A 109 -1.92 7.75 -14.41
C ILE A 109 -2.22 8.99 -13.55
N GLU A 110 -2.96 8.81 -12.47
CA GLU A 110 -3.36 9.86 -11.53
C GLU A 110 -2.14 10.56 -10.93
N LEU A 111 -1.14 9.81 -10.47
CA LEU A 111 0.10 10.38 -9.95
C LEU A 111 0.85 11.21 -11.01
N ALA A 112 0.91 10.74 -12.26
CA ALA A 112 1.57 11.49 -13.33
C ALA A 112 0.84 12.81 -13.65
N LEU A 113 -0.50 12.80 -13.64
CA LEU A 113 -1.32 13.98 -13.84
C LEU A 113 -1.21 14.96 -12.66
N LEU A 114 -1.28 14.47 -11.42
CA LEU A 114 -1.08 15.28 -10.21
C LEU A 114 0.28 15.96 -10.20
N ASP A 115 1.36 15.22 -10.51
CA ASP A 115 2.71 15.75 -10.55
C ASP A 115 2.87 16.84 -11.62
N VAL A 116 2.34 16.63 -12.85
CA VAL A 116 2.45 17.65 -13.91
C VAL A 116 1.61 18.89 -13.58
N PHE A 117 0.37 18.72 -13.08
CA PHE A 117 -0.48 19.85 -12.71
C PHE A 117 0.10 20.68 -11.57
N ALA A 118 0.78 20.05 -10.60
CA ALA A 118 1.44 20.74 -9.51
C ALA A 118 2.65 21.55 -10.02
N LYS A 119 3.46 20.96 -10.90
CA LYS A 119 4.61 21.61 -11.55
C LYS A 119 4.20 22.82 -12.39
N GLU A 120 3.14 22.72 -13.18
CA GLU A 120 2.62 23.83 -13.99
C GLU A 120 2.20 25.05 -13.15
N GLN A 121 1.81 24.80 -11.89
CA GLN A 121 1.40 25.82 -10.95
C GLN A 121 2.51 26.22 -9.97
N TYR A 122 3.69 25.58 -10.04
CA TYR A 122 4.81 25.78 -9.12
C TYR A 122 4.42 25.56 -7.65
N VAL A 123 3.60 24.55 -7.39
CA VAL A 123 3.14 24.16 -6.04
C VAL A 123 3.41 22.68 -5.79
N SER A 124 3.30 22.25 -4.54
CA SER A 124 3.31 20.82 -4.22
C SER A 124 1.97 20.15 -4.58
N VAL A 125 1.93 18.82 -4.67
CA VAL A 125 0.68 18.08 -4.92
C VAL A 125 -0.32 18.30 -3.78
N GLU A 126 0.15 18.40 -2.54
CA GLU A 126 -0.69 18.70 -1.37
C GLU A 126 -1.36 20.07 -1.52
N GLN A 127 -0.59 21.09 -1.90
CA GLN A 127 -1.12 22.43 -2.15
C GLN A 127 -2.11 22.44 -3.32
N LEU A 128 -1.81 21.73 -4.40
CA LEU A 128 -2.71 21.58 -5.56
C LEU A 128 -4.07 20.97 -5.15
N LEU A 129 -4.04 19.99 -4.24
CA LEU A 129 -5.22 19.31 -3.71
C LEU A 129 -5.92 20.08 -2.58
N GLY A 130 -5.39 21.24 -2.16
CA GLY A 130 -5.91 22.01 -1.03
C GLY A 130 -5.70 21.33 0.34
N LEU A 131 -4.75 20.41 0.42
CA LEU A 131 -4.38 19.71 1.65
C LEU A 131 -3.44 20.58 2.51
N PRO A 132 -3.46 20.40 3.85
CA PRO A 132 -2.52 21.10 4.72
C PRO A 132 -1.07 20.71 4.37
N PRO A 133 -0.10 21.61 4.57
CA PRO A 133 1.31 21.26 4.45
C PRO A 133 1.66 20.08 5.35
N ILE A 134 2.52 19.21 4.84
CA ILE A 134 3.07 18.11 5.61
C ILE A 134 3.98 18.71 6.69
N ASP A 135 3.67 18.43 7.96
CA ASP A 135 4.44 18.84 9.13
C ASP A 135 4.63 17.66 10.09
N GLY A 136 5.71 17.70 10.88
CA GLY A 136 6.05 16.68 11.87
C GLY A 136 7.03 15.59 11.39
N GLY A 137 7.33 14.66 12.31
CA GLY A 137 8.20 13.52 12.04
C GLY A 137 7.43 12.29 11.58
N PHE A 138 7.93 11.60 10.57
CA PHE A 138 7.38 10.34 10.08
C PHE A 138 8.21 9.17 10.60
N THR A 139 7.53 8.18 11.19
CA THR A 139 8.16 6.94 11.63
C THR A 139 7.84 5.83 10.65
N TYR A 140 8.88 5.27 10.04
CA TYR A 140 8.78 4.10 9.18
C TYR A 140 8.98 2.82 10.00
N SER A 141 8.19 1.79 9.71
CA SER A 141 8.42 0.46 10.25
C SER A 141 9.38 -0.32 9.38
N ALA A 142 10.40 -0.94 9.99
CA ALA A 142 11.23 -1.93 9.32
C ALA A 142 10.45 -3.22 9.09
N VAL A 143 10.43 -3.72 7.85
CA VAL A 143 9.73 -4.97 7.52
C VAL A 143 10.68 -6.15 7.69
N LEU A 144 10.30 -7.08 8.56
CA LEU A 144 10.95 -8.37 8.75
C LEU A 144 10.07 -9.46 8.12
N GLY A 145 10.54 -10.01 7.01
CA GLY A 145 9.82 -11.00 6.22
C GLY A 145 9.80 -12.39 6.83
N ASP A 146 9.10 -13.33 6.18
CA ASP A 146 9.12 -14.74 6.58
C ASP A 146 10.42 -15.43 6.15
N SER A 147 11.50 -15.23 6.92
CA SER A 147 12.82 -15.79 6.66
C SER A 147 13.26 -16.77 7.75
N GLY A 148 14.34 -17.53 7.49
CA GLY A 148 14.93 -18.41 8.51
C GLY A 148 15.54 -17.61 9.66
N ASP A 149 15.64 -18.23 10.83
CA ASP A 149 15.98 -17.56 12.11
C ASP A 149 17.29 -16.72 12.03
N ALA A 150 18.32 -17.22 11.35
CA ALA A 150 19.58 -16.51 11.17
C ALA A 150 19.44 -15.24 10.31
N VAL A 151 18.71 -15.32 9.20
CA VAL A 151 18.46 -14.19 8.30
C VAL A 151 17.59 -13.14 8.99
N PHE A 152 16.55 -13.59 9.70
CA PHE A 152 15.68 -12.72 10.49
C PHE A 152 16.49 -11.94 11.54
N SER A 153 17.32 -12.64 12.32
CA SER A 153 18.13 -12.01 13.37
C SER A 153 19.14 -11.02 12.78
N GLN A 154 19.83 -11.40 11.70
CA GLN A 154 20.77 -10.50 11.02
C GLN A 154 20.07 -9.24 10.49
N GLN A 155 18.93 -9.39 9.82
CA GLN A 155 18.18 -8.27 9.28
C GLN A 155 17.64 -7.36 10.38
N TYR A 156 17.17 -7.95 11.49
CA TYR A 156 16.76 -7.21 12.68
C TYR A 156 17.90 -6.35 13.23
N GLN A 157 19.09 -6.93 13.44
CA GLN A 157 20.25 -6.20 13.95
C GLN A 157 20.70 -5.07 13.00
N GLN A 158 20.62 -5.29 11.69
CA GLN A 158 20.87 -4.23 10.70
C GLN A 158 19.90 -3.06 10.86
N TYR A 159 18.60 -3.32 10.95
CA TYR A 159 17.62 -2.26 11.17
C TYR A 159 17.80 -1.55 12.51
N ARG A 160 18.11 -2.28 13.58
CA ARG A 160 18.42 -1.68 14.89
C ARG A 160 19.65 -0.77 14.84
N SER A 161 20.70 -1.17 14.12
CA SER A 161 21.91 -0.35 13.96
C SER A 161 21.66 0.97 13.22
N VAL A 162 20.62 1.03 12.38
CA VAL A 162 20.17 2.25 11.68
C VAL A 162 19.20 3.08 12.54
N GLY A 163 18.71 2.54 13.66
CA GLY A 163 17.87 3.26 14.62
C GLY A 163 16.38 2.93 14.56
N PHE A 164 15.95 1.90 13.81
CA PHE A 164 14.54 1.52 13.77
C PHE A 164 14.05 0.98 15.12
N THR A 165 12.92 1.52 15.60
CA THR A 165 12.20 1.06 16.80
C THR A 165 10.84 0.44 16.48
N ASP A 166 10.39 0.61 15.25
CA ASP A 166 9.08 0.18 14.76
C ASP A 166 9.28 -0.93 13.74
N PHE A 167 8.58 -2.06 13.94
CA PHE A 167 8.77 -3.26 13.14
C PHE A 167 7.44 -3.81 12.65
N LYS A 168 7.39 -4.18 11.36
CA LYS A 168 6.33 -4.99 10.76
C LYS A 168 6.85 -6.41 10.59
N ILE A 169 6.29 -7.37 11.30
CA ILE A 169 6.73 -8.77 11.29
C ILE A 169 5.71 -9.61 10.53
N LYS A 170 6.15 -10.22 9.43
CA LYS A 170 5.36 -11.20 8.67
C LYS A 170 5.29 -12.49 9.48
N LEU A 171 4.08 -12.88 9.89
CA LEU A 171 3.84 -14.16 10.55
C LEU A 171 3.91 -15.30 9.52
N SER A 172 4.38 -16.46 9.96
CA SER A 172 4.53 -17.64 9.10
C SER A 172 3.38 -18.64 9.24
N GLY A 173 2.53 -18.48 10.26
CA GLY A 173 1.52 -19.47 10.64
C GLY A 173 2.11 -20.67 11.40
N ASN A 174 3.43 -20.75 11.56
CA ASN A 174 4.10 -21.73 12.42
C ASN A 174 4.42 -21.08 13.78
N LEU A 175 3.64 -21.45 14.80
CA LEU A 175 3.71 -20.83 16.13
C LEU A 175 5.12 -20.87 16.75
N GLU A 176 5.79 -22.02 16.68
CA GLU A 176 7.12 -22.17 17.27
C GLU A 176 8.16 -21.30 16.56
N ARG A 177 8.09 -21.22 15.22
CA ARG A 177 8.98 -20.37 14.42
C ARG A 177 8.76 -18.90 14.73
N ASP A 178 7.51 -18.47 14.80
CA ASP A 178 7.20 -17.07 15.09
C ASP A 178 7.56 -16.71 16.54
N GLN A 179 7.38 -17.61 17.51
CA GLN A 179 7.89 -17.44 18.88
C GLN A 179 9.42 -17.32 18.93
N ARG A 180 10.17 -18.13 18.15
CA ARG A 180 11.63 -18.02 18.05
C ARG A 180 12.09 -16.70 17.44
N LYS A 181 11.41 -16.21 16.40
CA LYS A 181 11.71 -14.88 15.83
C LYS A 181 11.46 -13.77 16.85
N LEU A 182 10.36 -13.86 17.59
CA LEU A 182 9.99 -12.85 18.58
C LEU A 182 10.86 -12.86 19.83
N SER A 183 11.51 -13.98 20.17
CA SER A 183 12.47 -14.00 21.28
C SER A 183 13.69 -13.13 21.00
N VAL A 184 14.09 -12.96 19.72
CA VAL A 184 15.15 -12.02 19.32
C VAL A 184 14.80 -10.58 19.72
N LEU A 185 13.53 -10.20 19.56
CA LEU A 185 13.04 -8.86 19.90
C LEU A 185 12.81 -8.69 21.41
N LYS A 186 12.36 -9.74 22.11
CA LYS A 186 12.18 -9.71 23.57
C LYS A 186 13.50 -9.45 24.32
N ASN A 187 14.61 -9.88 23.74
CA ASN A 187 15.95 -9.71 24.30
C ASN A 187 16.61 -8.39 23.86
N ASP A 188 15.87 -7.45 23.25
CA ASP A 188 16.41 -6.13 22.92
C ASP A 188 16.46 -5.25 24.18
N ASP A 189 17.68 -4.91 24.58
CA ASP A 189 17.93 -4.08 25.77
C ASP A 189 17.84 -2.57 25.46
N CYS A 190 17.57 -2.18 24.21
CA CYS A 190 17.73 -0.81 23.71
C CYS A 190 16.40 -0.05 23.57
N GLY A 191 15.39 -0.42 24.36
CA GLY A 191 14.15 0.37 24.55
C GLY A 191 12.88 -0.33 24.09
N LYS A 192 11.76 0.40 24.14
CA LYS A 192 10.44 -0.15 23.83
C LYS A 192 10.24 -0.23 22.32
N LEU A 193 10.21 -1.45 21.79
CA LEU A 193 9.88 -1.70 20.39
C LEU A 193 8.37 -1.59 20.16
N ARG A 194 7.97 -1.02 19.01
CA ARG A 194 6.60 -1.08 18.53
C ARG A 194 6.49 -2.12 17.42
N VAL A 195 5.74 -3.18 17.68
CA VAL A 195 5.58 -4.30 16.74
C VAL A 195 4.18 -4.31 16.17
N ARG A 196 4.07 -4.36 14.85
CA ARG A 196 2.86 -4.74 14.12
C ARG A 196 3.09 -6.11 13.50
N PHE A 197 2.11 -6.99 13.65
CA PHE A 197 2.09 -8.25 12.92
C PHE A 197 1.38 -8.06 11.58
N ASP A 198 1.79 -8.82 10.59
CA ASP A 198 1.09 -8.97 9.32
C ASP A 198 0.93 -10.46 9.04
N ALA A 199 -0.33 -10.87 8.96
CA ALA A 199 -0.73 -12.24 8.78
C ALA A 199 -1.08 -12.57 7.34
N ASN A 200 -1.21 -11.61 6.42
CA ASN A 200 -1.58 -11.84 5.01
C ASN A 200 -2.60 -12.97 4.81
N ASN A 201 -3.75 -12.89 5.48
CA ASN A 201 -4.85 -13.84 5.38
C ASN A 201 -4.50 -15.26 5.90
N LEU A 202 -3.77 -15.38 7.01
CA LEU A 202 -3.32 -16.68 7.53
C LEU A 202 -4.46 -17.55 8.09
N TRP A 203 -5.47 -16.97 8.74
CA TRP A 203 -6.45 -17.72 9.52
C TRP A 203 -7.83 -17.74 8.86
N GLN A 204 -8.54 -18.87 8.99
CA GLN A 204 -9.87 -19.01 8.40
C GLN A 204 -10.93 -18.23 9.18
N ASP A 205 -10.77 -18.16 10.51
CA ASP A 205 -11.74 -17.52 11.39
C ASP A 205 -11.10 -16.81 12.60
N VAL A 206 -11.93 -16.02 13.28
CA VAL A 206 -11.58 -15.25 14.47
C VAL A 206 -11.04 -16.13 15.61
N GLY A 207 -11.56 -17.36 15.76
CA GLY A 207 -11.18 -18.30 16.81
C GLY A 207 -9.76 -18.82 16.62
N GLU A 208 -9.38 -19.19 15.39
CA GLU A 208 -8.02 -19.58 15.04
C GLU A 208 -7.03 -18.43 15.27
N ALA A 209 -7.35 -17.24 14.76
CA ALA A 209 -6.51 -16.06 14.88
C ALA A 209 -6.28 -15.67 16.35
N SER A 210 -7.33 -15.51 17.13
CA SER A 210 -7.25 -15.13 18.55
C SER A 210 -6.49 -16.16 19.39
N LYS A 211 -6.72 -17.46 19.16
CA LYS A 211 -5.99 -18.54 19.84
C LYS A 211 -4.51 -18.53 19.48
N TYR A 212 -4.19 -18.29 18.22
CA TYR A 212 -2.81 -18.19 17.76
C TYR A 212 -2.10 -17.01 18.42
N LEU A 213 -2.68 -15.81 18.34
CA LEU A 213 -2.13 -14.58 18.91
C LEU A 213 -1.95 -14.67 20.44
N THR A 214 -2.91 -15.28 21.13
CA THR A 214 -2.81 -15.55 22.58
C THR A 214 -1.61 -16.45 22.88
N LYS A 215 -1.43 -17.54 22.12
CA LYS A 215 -0.29 -18.46 22.30
C LYS A 215 1.05 -17.84 21.90
N LEU A 216 1.04 -16.93 20.94
CA LEU A 216 2.24 -16.19 20.52
C LEU A 216 2.80 -15.38 21.70
N ASN A 217 1.92 -14.90 22.59
CA ASN A 217 2.25 -14.28 23.87
C ASN A 217 3.36 -13.21 23.74
N TYR A 218 3.10 -12.26 22.86
CA TYR A 218 3.97 -11.12 22.58
C TYR A 218 3.11 -9.85 22.53
N PRO A 219 3.51 -8.73 23.16
CA PRO A 219 2.77 -7.48 23.07
C PRO A 219 2.94 -6.84 21.69
N PHE A 220 1.83 -6.57 21.00
CA PHE A 220 1.84 -5.95 19.68
C PHE A 220 0.87 -4.77 19.61
N TYR A 221 1.17 -3.81 18.73
CA TYR A 221 0.38 -2.61 18.50
C TYR A 221 -0.86 -2.87 17.64
N ALA A 222 -0.71 -3.71 16.61
CA ALA A 222 -1.77 -4.07 15.68
C ALA A 222 -1.44 -5.38 14.95
N ILE A 223 -2.47 -6.02 14.41
CA ILE A 223 -2.38 -7.14 13.45
C ILE A 223 -2.98 -6.69 12.12
N GLU A 224 -2.27 -6.94 11.03
CA GLU A 224 -2.65 -6.58 9.66
C GLU A 224 -3.13 -7.82 8.91
N GLU A 225 -4.27 -7.67 8.23
CA GLU A 225 -4.97 -8.67 7.43
C GLU A 225 -4.95 -10.11 8.01
N PRO A 226 -5.56 -10.35 9.18
CA PRO A 226 -5.50 -11.68 9.82
C PRO A 226 -6.31 -12.79 9.15
N LEU A 227 -7.42 -12.47 8.48
CA LEU A 227 -8.46 -13.45 8.12
C LEU A 227 -8.61 -13.60 6.61
N VAL A 228 -8.85 -14.84 6.16
CA VAL A 228 -9.12 -15.16 4.75
C VAL A 228 -10.48 -14.63 4.27
N SER A 229 -11.48 -14.58 5.15
CA SER A 229 -12.85 -14.19 4.80
C SER A 229 -12.95 -12.76 4.27
N LYS A 230 -12.03 -11.88 4.70
CA LYS A 230 -12.03 -10.44 4.40
C LYS A 230 -13.29 -9.71 4.89
N ASP A 231 -14.06 -10.33 5.79
CA ASP A 231 -15.29 -9.77 6.35
C ASP A 231 -14.95 -8.76 7.45
N ILE A 232 -15.37 -7.51 7.25
CA ILE A 232 -15.14 -6.40 8.18
C ILE A 232 -15.76 -6.67 9.56
N ALA A 233 -16.91 -7.33 9.62
CA ALA A 233 -17.55 -7.67 10.90
C ALA A 233 -16.72 -8.70 11.69
N GLU A 234 -16.07 -9.65 11.00
CA GLU A 234 -15.17 -10.60 11.64
C GLU A 234 -13.87 -9.94 12.11
N PHE A 235 -13.34 -8.97 11.35
CA PHE A 235 -12.20 -8.18 11.80
C PHE A 235 -12.52 -7.34 13.04
N ALA A 236 -13.69 -6.71 13.09
CA ALA A 236 -14.15 -5.97 14.26
C ALA A 236 -14.26 -6.88 15.49
N LYS A 237 -14.91 -8.04 15.34
CA LYS A 237 -15.01 -9.06 16.39
C LYS A 237 -13.64 -9.54 16.86
N LEU A 238 -12.69 -9.75 15.94
CA LEU A 238 -11.33 -10.14 16.29
C LEU A 238 -10.63 -9.03 17.08
N ALA A 239 -10.74 -7.78 16.65
CA ALA A 239 -10.14 -6.62 17.32
C ALA A 239 -10.59 -6.50 18.78
N GLU A 240 -11.89 -6.69 19.04
CA GLU A 240 -12.46 -6.76 20.39
C GLU A 240 -11.87 -7.93 21.18
N GLN A 241 -11.87 -9.13 20.60
CA GLN A 241 -11.44 -10.35 21.28
C GLN A 241 -9.96 -10.34 21.68
N ILE A 242 -9.09 -9.74 20.86
CA ILE A 242 -7.64 -9.63 21.15
C ILE A 242 -7.27 -8.32 21.86
N ASN A 243 -8.24 -7.41 22.07
CA ASN A 243 -8.03 -6.08 22.61
C ASN A 243 -6.86 -5.34 21.92
N SER A 244 -6.84 -5.37 20.59
CA SER A 244 -5.80 -4.75 19.75
C SER A 244 -6.36 -4.35 18.40
N LYS A 245 -5.64 -3.48 17.70
CA LYS A 245 -6.08 -2.94 16.41
C LYS A 245 -5.93 -3.97 15.31
N VAL A 246 -6.93 -4.06 14.43
CA VAL A 246 -6.83 -4.76 13.16
C VAL A 246 -6.64 -3.72 12.06
N ILE A 247 -5.65 -3.94 11.19
CA ILE A 247 -5.38 -3.11 10.01
C ILE A 247 -5.83 -3.89 8.79
N LEU A 248 -6.64 -3.26 7.95
CA LEU A 248 -7.08 -3.80 6.67
C LEU A 248 -6.06 -3.41 5.60
N ASP A 249 -5.61 -4.40 4.83
CA ASP A 249 -4.72 -4.24 3.67
C ASP A 249 -5.45 -4.77 2.43
N GLU A 250 -5.37 -6.08 2.16
CA GLU A 250 -6.00 -6.70 0.99
C GLU A 250 -7.55 -6.67 1.00
N SER A 251 -8.16 -6.27 2.11
CA SER A 251 -9.61 -6.11 2.32
C SER A 251 -10.14 -4.73 1.94
N LEU A 252 -9.27 -3.72 1.83
CA LEU A 252 -9.67 -2.33 1.58
C LEU A 252 -8.75 -1.68 0.54
N THR A 253 -9.08 -1.91 -0.73
CA THR A 253 -8.31 -1.49 -1.91
C THR A 253 -9.03 -0.46 -2.77
N SER A 254 -10.33 -0.20 -2.54
CA SER A 254 -11.11 0.80 -3.28
C SER A 254 -11.94 1.72 -2.38
N PRO A 255 -12.24 2.95 -2.83
CA PRO A 255 -13.14 3.86 -2.11
C PRO A 255 -14.54 3.27 -1.84
N SER A 256 -15.07 2.45 -2.75
CA SER A 256 -16.39 1.82 -2.57
C SER A 256 -16.46 0.87 -1.38
N GLN A 257 -15.34 0.29 -0.95
CA GLN A 257 -15.27 -0.56 0.24
C GLN A 257 -15.27 0.25 1.55
N MET A 258 -15.06 1.56 1.51
CA MET A 258 -15.13 2.41 2.71
C MET A 258 -16.51 2.37 3.38
N ALA A 259 -17.58 2.19 2.60
CA ALA A 259 -18.94 2.05 3.11
C ALA A 259 -19.10 0.80 4.01
N LEU A 260 -18.21 -0.19 3.93
CA LEU A 260 -18.20 -1.37 4.80
C LEU A 260 -17.62 -1.06 6.19
N LEU A 261 -16.88 0.04 6.35
CA LEU A 261 -16.30 0.48 7.62
C LEU A 261 -17.27 1.27 8.48
N GLU A 262 -18.39 1.74 7.90
CA GLU A 262 -19.51 2.34 8.63
C GLU A 262 -20.28 1.24 9.39
N ILE A 263 -19.57 0.50 10.24
CA ILE A 263 -20.20 -0.30 11.30
C ILE A 263 -20.79 0.73 12.26
N SER A 264 -22.12 0.74 12.32
CA SER A 264 -22.92 1.56 13.22
C SER A 264 -22.23 1.70 14.59
N ASP A 265 -21.97 2.95 15.01
CA ASP A 265 -21.67 3.24 16.41
C ASP A 265 -22.74 2.51 17.27
N PRO A 266 -22.34 1.70 18.27
CA PRO A 266 -23.28 1.01 19.15
C PRO A 266 -24.18 1.98 19.93
#